data_AF-A0A376F7S3-F1
#
_entry.id   AF-A0A376F7S3-F1
#
_cell.length_a   1.000
_cell.length_b   1.000
_cell.length_c   1.000
_cell.angle_alpha   90.00
_cell.angle_beta   90.00
_cell.angle_gamma   90.00
#
_symmetry.space_group_name_H-M   'P 1'
#
loop_
_entity.id
_entity.type
_entity.pdbx_description
1 polymer ?
#
loop_
_entity_poly.entity_id
_entity_poly.type
_entity_poly.pdbx_seq_one_letter_code
_entity_poly.pdbx_strand_id
1 'polypeptide(L)' 'MKDKGVHFCEEPREEEYGTVVVFEDIYGNRWDLYQNANAGDYQGYFS' A
#
# COMPACT_ATOMS: atom_id res chain seq x y z
N MET A 1 1.48 13.24 4.80
CA MET A 1 1.94 11.97 5.40
C MET A 1 3.09 12.27 6.36
N LYS A 2 3.21 11.56 7.50
CA LYS A 2 4.37 11.75 8.40
C LYS A 2 5.54 10.93 7.88
N ASP A 3 6.60 11.61 7.47
CA ASP A 3 7.86 11.05 7.00
C ASP A 3 8.59 10.40 8.20
N LYS A 4 8.49 9.08 8.34
CA LYS A 4 9.28 8.31 9.32
C LYS A 4 10.63 7.89 8.72
N GLY A 5 11.21 8.73 7.84
CA GLY A 5 12.38 8.38 7.02
C GLY A 5 12.03 7.59 5.76
N VAL A 6 10.77 7.62 5.32
CA VAL A 6 10.35 6.96 4.08
C VAL A 6 9.99 8.02 3.05
N HIS A 7 10.56 7.89 1.86
CA HIS A 7 10.32 8.82 0.76
C HIS A 7 9.22 8.28 -0.16
N PHE A 8 8.08 8.95 -0.22
CA PHE A 8 7.01 8.59 -1.17
C PHE A 8 7.42 8.99 -2.58
N CYS A 9 7.48 8.02 -3.49
CA CYS A 9 7.88 8.26 -4.88
C CYS A 9 6.74 8.88 -5.71
N GLU A 10 5.50 8.59 -5.34
CA GLU A 10 4.28 9.07 -6.01
C GLU A 10 3.13 9.20 -5.00
N GLU A 11 2.10 9.97 -5.38
CA GLU A 11 0.84 9.97 -4.64
C GLU A 11 0.16 8.59 -4.77
N PRO A 12 -0.63 8.16 -3.77
CA PRO A 12 -1.41 6.93 -3.88
C PRO A 12 -2.22 6.89 -5.17
N ARG A 13 -2.08 5.81 -5.94
CA ARG A 13 -2.85 5.58 -7.16
C ARG A 13 -4.02 4.65 -6.88
N GLU A 14 -5.19 5.02 -7.37
CA GLU A 14 -6.36 4.16 -7.37
C GLU A 14 -6.36 3.31 -8.64
N GLU A 15 -6.46 2.00 -8.47
CA GLU A 15 -6.54 1.01 -9.53
C GLU A 15 -7.82 0.18 -9.33
N GLU A 16 -8.30 -0.50 -10.38
CA GLU A 16 -9.55 -1.29 -10.30
C GLU A 16 -9.54 -2.35 -9.19
N TYR A 17 -8.35 -2.84 -8.85
CA TYR A 17 -8.15 -3.85 -7.81
C TYR A 17 -7.91 -3.25 -6.41
N GLY A 18 -7.57 -1.97 -6.31
CA GLY A 18 -7.35 -1.29 -5.04
C GLY A 18 -6.37 -0.13 -5.12
N THR A 19 -5.90 0.32 -3.96
CA THR A 19 -4.99 1.46 -3.87
C THR A 19 -3.55 0.98 -3.78
N VAL A 20 -2.67 1.58 -4.58
CA VAL A 20 -1.24 1.29 -4.58
C VAL A 20 -0.46 2.54 -4.18
N VAL A 21 0.57 2.37 -3.37
CA VAL A 21 1.51 3.43 -2.98
C VAL A 21 2.93 2.93 -3.15
N VAL A 22 3.78 3.71 -3.83
CA VAL A 22 5.20 3.40 -3.97
C VAL A 22 6.03 4.33 -3.09
N PHE A 23 6.90 3.76 -2.27
CA PHE A 23 7.81 4.51 -1.41
C PHE A 23 9.18 3.83 -1.30
N GLU A 24 10.19 4.61 -0.95
CA GLU A 24 11.54 4.18 -0.64
C GLU A 24 11.76 4.22 0.87
N ASP A 25 12.35 3.16 1.44
CA ASP A 25 12.69 3.10 2.86
C ASP A 25 14.03 3.78 3.18
N ILE A 26 14.38 3.89 4.47
CA ILE A 26 15.65 4.49 4.93
C ILE A 26 16.92 3.78 4.41
N TYR A 27 16.80 2.58 3.85
CA TYR A 27 17.89 1.79 3.29
C TYR A 27 17.98 1.91 1.77
N GLY A 28 17.10 2.70 1.14
CA GLY A 28 17.04 2.85 -0.31
C GLY A 28 16.28 1.73 -1.02
N ASN A 29 15.55 0.87 -0.28
CA ASN A 29 14.73 -0.14 -0.93
C ASN A 29 13.39 0.48 -1.37
N ARG A 30 12.99 0.18 -2.61
CA ARG A 30 11.70 0.59 -3.15
C ARG A 30 10.66 -0.49 -2.91
N TRP A 31 9.50 -0.08 -2.40
CA TRP A 31 8.37 -0.94 -2.07
C TRP A 31 7.08 -0.43 -2.68
N ASP A 32 6.25 -1.36 -3.18
CA ASP A 32 4.85 -1.16 -3.47
C ASP A 32 3.99 -1.69 -2.31
N LEU A 33 3.17 -0.80 -1.73
CA LEU A 33 2.13 -1.17 -0.80
C LEU A 33 0.79 -1.20 -1.52
N TYR A 34 0.14 -2.35 -1.49
CA TYR A 34 -1.18 -2.56 -2.07
C TYR A 34 -2.24 -2.74 -0.98
N GLN A 35 -3.34 -1.99 -1.09
CA GLN A 35 -4.55 -2.17 -0.31
C GLN A 35 -5.67 -2.65 -1.23
N ASN A 36 -6.16 -3.86 -0.99
CA ASN A 36 -7.29 -4.42 -1.72
C ASN A 36 -8.58 -3.66 -1.40
N ALA A 37 -9.27 -3.16 -2.44
CA ALA A 37 -10.54 -2.44 -2.29
C ALA A 37 -11.65 -3.31 -1.67
N ASN A 38 -11.57 -4.63 -1.85
CA ASN A 38 -12.56 -5.60 -1.38
C ASN A 38 -12.22 -6.24 -0.02
N ALA A 39 -11.17 -5.77 0.66
CA ALA A 39 -10.73 -6.36 1.93
C ALA A 39 -11.78 -6.28 3.06
N GLY A 40 -12.81 -5.43 2.92
CA GLY A 40 -13.90 -5.29 3.89
C GLY A 40 -14.86 -6.49 3.97
N ASP A 41 -14.95 -7.30 2.90
CA ASP A 41 -15.94 -8.38 2.79
C ASP A 41 -15.35 -9.78 3.03
N TYR A 42 -14.13 -9.86 3.56
CA TYR A 42 -13.47 -11.13 3.85
C TYR A 42 -14.05 -11.79 5.10
N GLN A 43 -15.22 -12.39 4.95
CA GLN A 43 -15.84 -13.26 5.96
C GLN A 43 -15.16 -14.62 5.89
N GLY A 44 -13.94 -14.70 6.46
CA GLY A 44 -13.16 -15.92 6.47
C GLY A 44 -13.98 -17.09 7.02
N TYR A 45 -14.16 -18.13 6.21
CA TYR A 45 -14.61 -19.43 6.69
C TYR A 45 -13.47 -20.02 7.52
N PHE A 46 -13.55 -19.86 8.84
CA PHE A 46 -12.77 -20.65 9.77
C PHE A 46 -13.28 -22.10 9.69
N SER A 47 -12.45 -23.00 9.17
CA SER A 47 -12.64 -24.44 9.33
C SER A 47 -12.21 -24.91 10.71
#